data_AF-A0A0M0EBI5-F1
#
_entry.id   AF-A0A0M0EBI5-F1
#
_cell.length_a   1.000
_cell.length_b   1.000
_cell.length_c   1.000
_cell.angle_alpha   90.00
_cell.angle_beta   90.00
_cell.angle_gamma   90.00
#
_symmetry.space_group_name_H-M   'P 1'
#
loop_
_entity.id
_entity.type
_entity.pdbx_description
1 polymer ?
#
loop_
_entity_poly.entity_id
_entity_poly.type
_entity_poly.pdbx_seq_one_letter_code
_entity_poly.pdbx_strand_id
1 'polypeptide(L)'
;MTSTSGIPKDIAFFYLTQAPIAYALDVTNLGGFTESIQGQIANSLAAFTNGLDIGEDVNFDQAWAAAKLYDSAGSKTYRLNSLTIGRAGGALASSDVSMAFSEAAMGDASNVAFAVHPLT
;
A
#
# COMPACT_ATOMS: atom_id res chain seq x y z
N MET A 1 29.17 -51.80 5.62
CA MET A 1 27.76 -51.47 5.91
C MET A 1 27.51 -50.07 5.39
N THR A 2 26.77 -49.95 4.30
CA THR A 2 26.50 -48.69 3.59
C THR A 2 25.49 -47.86 4.38
N SER A 3 25.82 -46.59 4.66
CA SER A 3 24.92 -45.67 5.37
C SER A 3 23.70 -45.36 4.50
N THR A 4 22.53 -45.64 5.04
CA THR A 4 21.23 -45.60 4.38
C THR A 4 20.65 -44.18 4.34
N SER A 5 20.21 -43.80 3.13
CA SER A 5 19.20 -42.79 2.78
C SER A 5 19.56 -41.31 2.93
N GLY A 6 20.10 -40.74 1.84
CA GLY A 6 19.92 -39.32 1.54
C GLY A 6 18.45 -39.07 1.22
N ILE A 7 17.74 -38.37 2.11
CA ILE A 7 16.38 -37.88 1.83
C ILE A 7 16.51 -36.83 0.73
N PRO A 8 15.94 -37.02 -0.47
CA PRO A 8 15.93 -35.97 -1.48
C PRO A 8 15.15 -34.78 -0.90
N LYS A 9 15.83 -33.64 -0.77
CA LYS A 9 15.20 -32.37 -0.46
C LYS A 9 14.98 -31.64 -1.78
N ASP A 10 13.72 -31.50 -2.18
CA ASP A 10 13.37 -30.60 -3.28
C ASP A 10 13.63 -29.17 -2.82
N ILE A 11 14.70 -28.58 -3.32
CA ILE A 11 15.01 -27.15 -3.15
C ILE A 11 14.45 -26.45 -4.38
N ALA A 12 13.33 -25.75 -4.21
CA ALA A 12 12.79 -24.87 -5.23
C ALA A 12 13.35 -23.45 -5.04
N PHE A 13 13.81 -22.83 -6.13
CA PHE A 13 14.21 -21.43 -6.15
C PHE A 13 13.05 -20.60 -6.72
N PHE A 14 12.73 -19.50 -6.06
CA PHE A 14 11.72 -18.54 -6.51
C PHE A 14 12.40 -17.20 -6.79
N TYR A 15 11.99 -16.55 -7.88
CA TYR A 15 12.44 -15.19 -8.19
C TYR A 15 11.49 -14.18 -7.55
N LEU A 16 12.06 -13.13 -6.97
CA LEU A 16 11.28 -12.04 -6.41
C LEU A 16 10.57 -11.27 -7.53
N THR A 17 9.25 -11.16 -7.43
CA THR A 17 8.43 -10.38 -8.34
C THR A 17 7.95 -9.11 -7.63
N GLN A 18 8.10 -7.95 -8.26
CA GLN A 18 7.57 -6.69 -7.71
C GLN A 18 6.10 -6.56 -8.09
N ALA A 19 5.22 -6.44 -7.11
CA ALA A 19 3.80 -6.16 -7.32
C ALA A 19 3.54 -4.67 -7.05
N PRO A 20 3.39 -3.84 -8.10
CA PRO A 20 3.04 -2.44 -7.91
C PRO A 20 1.63 -2.33 -7.29
N ILE A 21 1.50 -1.51 -6.25
CA ILE A 21 0.24 -1.25 -5.55
C ILE A 21 -0.25 0.14 -5.94
N ALA A 22 -1.57 0.25 -6.09
CA ALA A 22 -2.27 1.49 -6.36
C ALA A 22 -3.28 1.79 -5.25
N TYR A 23 -3.49 3.09 -5.01
CA TYR A 23 -4.37 3.61 -3.99
C TYR A 23 -5.32 4.65 -4.62
N ALA A 24 -6.59 4.63 -4.26
CA ALA A 24 -7.52 5.69 -4.59
C ALA A 24 -8.20 6.21 -3.32
N LEU A 25 -8.17 7.53 -3.14
CA LEU A 25 -8.66 8.21 -1.95
C LEU A 25 -9.74 9.23 -2.32
N ASP A 26 -10.89 9.16 -1.65
CA ASP A 26 -11.85 10.27 -1.63
C ASP A 26 -11.59 11.13 -0.40
N VAL A 27 -11.38 12.42 -0.64
CA VAL A 27 -11.01 13.38 0.40
C VAL A 27 -11.94 14.59 0.35
N THR A 28 -12.53 14.96 1.47
CA THR A 28 -13.19 16.28 1.63
C THR A 28 -12.16 17.29 2.14
N ASN A 29 -11.97 18.39 1.41
CA ASN A 29 -11.14 19.50 1.83
C ASN A 29 -11.86 20.30 2.94
N LEU A 30 -11.21 20.49 4.10
CA LEU A 30 -11.75 21.28 5.22
C LEU A 30 -11.26 22.74 5.21
N GLY A 31 -10.70 23.21 4.09
CA GLY A 31 -10.21 24.58 3.91
C GLY A 31 -8.69 24.73 3.98
N GLY A 32 -7.94 23.64 4.06
CA GLY A 32 -6.48 23.65 4.12
C GLY A 32 -5.78 22.55 3.32
N PHE A 33 -6.52 21.75 2.54
CA PHE A 33 -5.94 20.71 1.71
C PHE A 33 -5.25 21.33 0.50
N THR A 34 -3.94 21.12 0.39
CA THR A 34 -3.07 21.65 -0.67
C THR A 34 -2.39 20.49 -1.42
N GLU A 35 -1.83 20.78 -2.60
CA GLU A 35 -1.03 19.81 -3.36
C GLU A 35 0.17 19.29 -2.54
N SER A 36 0.73 20.12 -1.65
CA SER A 36 1.79 19.68 -0.74
C SER A 36 1.31 18.56 0.21
N ILE A 37 0.06 18.63 0.68
CA ILE A 37 -0.50 17.60 1.56
C ILE A 37 -0.82 16.34 0.74
N GLN A 38 -1.32 16.48 -0.49
CA GLN A 38 -1.49 15.34 -1.41
C GLN A 38 -0.17 14.59 -1.62
N GLY A 39 0.92 15.32 -1.90
CA GLY A 39 2.25 14.73 -2.04
C GLY A 39 2.73 14.04 -0.77
N GLN A 40 2.46 14.61 0.42
CA GLN A 40 2.79 13.96 1.69
C GLN A 40 2.01 12.66 1.90
N ILE A 41 0.71 12.63 1.58
CA ILE A 41 -0.11 11.42 1.66
C ILE A 41 0.43 10.35 0.70
N ALA A 42 0.69 10.72 -0.55
CA ALA A 42 1.20 9.79 -1.56
C ALA A 42 2.56 9.20 -1.15
N ASN A 43 3.46 10.04 -0.63
CA ASN A 43 4.77 9.59 -0.13
C ASN A 43 4.65 8.70 1.11
N SER A 44 3.73 9.02 2.03
CA SER A 44 3.47 8.20 3.22
C SER A 44 2.95 6.80 2.84
N LEU A 45 2.01 6.73 1.89
CA LEU A 45 1.51 5.45 1.36
C LEU A 45 2.61 4.68 0.64
N ALA A 46 3.40 5.32 -0.22
CA ALA A 46 4.50 4.67 -0.90
C ALA A 46 5.56 4.15 0.09
N ALA A 47 5.89 4.93 1.12
CA ALA A 47 6.81 4.51 2.18
C ALA A 47 6.27 3.33 3.00
N PHE A 48 4.97 3.33 3.30
CA PHE A 48 4.31 2.20 3.94
C PHE A 48 4.42 0.93 3.09
N THR A 49 4.04 0.99 1.81
CA THR A 49 4.11 -0.18 0.92
C THR A 49 5.54 -0.70 0.76
N ASN A 50 6.51 0.20 0.59
CA ASN A 50 7.92 -0.17 0.41
C ASN A 50 8.61 -0.63 1.69
N GLY A 51 7.97 -0.46 2.85
CA GLY A 51 8.45 -0.94 4.15
C GLY A 51 7.97 -2.36 4.50
N LEU A 52 7.09 -2.95 3.69
CA LEU A 52 6.59 -4.31 3.90
C LEU A 52 7.64 -5.34 3.48
N ASP A 53 7.74 -6.44 4.24
CA ASP A 53 8.63 -7.54 3.88
C ASP A 53 8.05 -8.35 2.70
N ILE A 54 8.92 -9.17 2.08
CA ILE A 54 8.52 -10.03 0.97
C ILE A 54 7.47 -11.03 1.45
N GLY A 55 6.37 -11.15 0.70
CA GLY A 55 5.25 -12.02 1.06
C GLY A 55 4.35 -11.48 2.15
N GLU A 56 4.57 -10.25 2.61
CA GLU A 56 3.65 -9.58 3.52
C GLU A 56 2.48 -8.96 2.75
N ASP A 57 1.27 -9.17 3.27
CA ASP A 57 0.04 -8.64 2.69
C ASP A 57 -0.07 -7.12 2.95
N VAL A 58 -0.66 -6.40 2.00
CA VAL A 58 -0.90 -4.97 2.17
C VAL A 58 -2.23 -4.78 2.90
N ASN A 59 -2.13 -4.52 4.20
CA ASN A 59 -3.30 -4.33 5.06
C ASN A 59 -3.99 -2.98 4.81
N PHE A 60 -5.30 -3.03 4.64
CA PHE A 60 -6.16 -1.87 4.44
C PHE A 60 -6.11 -0.89 5.60
N ASP A 61 -6.17 -1.41 6.84
CA ASP A 61 -6.19 -0.58 8.05
C ASP A 61 -4.89 0.21 8.23
N GLN A 62 -3.75 -0.41 7.93
CA GLN A 62 -2.45 0.25 8.01
C GLN A 62 -2.28 1.29 6.90
N ALA A 63 -2.75 0.99 5.68
CA ALA A 63 -2.80 1.96 4.58
C ALA A 63 -3.68 3.16 4.94
N TRP A 64 -4.83 2.94 5.61
CA TRP A 64 -5.69 4.01 6.08
C TRP A 64 -4.99 4.92 7.11
N ALA A 65 -4.26 4.32 8.05
CA ALA A 65 -3.47 5.07 9.03
C ALA A 65 -2.35 5.90 8.36
N ALA A 66 -1.64 5.32 7.40
CA ALA A 66 -0.61 6.01 6.63
C ALA A 66 -1.20 7.17 5.80
N ALA A 67 -2.37 6.97 5.19
CA ALA A 67 -3.09 7.99 4.44
C ALA A 67 -3.57 9.15 5.31
N LYS A 68 -3.87 8.91 6.59
CA LYS A 68 -4.32 9.94 7.53
C LYS A 68 -3.21 10.86 8.02
N LEU A 69 -1.94 10.53 7.76
CA LEU A 69 -0.77 11.27 8.25
C LEU A 69 -0.89 11.55 9.75
N TYR A 70 -1.17 10.52 10.55
CA TYR A 70 -1.31 10.65 12.01
C TYR A 70 -0.10 11.42 12.57
N ASP A 71 -0.36 12.43 13.41
CA ASP A 71 0.65 13.35 13.99
C ASP A 71 1.23 14.45 13.06
N SER A 72 0.83 14.52 11.78
CA SER A 72 1.20 15.65 10.91
C SER A 72 0.26 16.85 11.09
N ALA A 73 0.79 18.07 10.98
CA ALA A 73 0.02 19.32 10.97
C ALA A 73 -1.08 19.34 9.89
N GLY A 74 -0.89 18.59 8.79
CA GLY A 74 -1.86 18.45 7.71
C GLY A 74 -3.05 17.55 8.03
N SER A 75 -3.00 16.71 9.07
CA SER A 75 -4.02 15.69 9.37
C SER A 75 -5.43 16.25 9.64
N LYS A 76 -5.52 17.49 10.13
CA LYS A 76 -6.80 18.18 10.42
C LYS A 76 -7.33 19.01 9.25
N THR A 77 -6.57 19.12 8.15
CA THR A 77 -6.93 19.96 7.00
C THR A 77 -7.89 19.29 6.02
N TYR A 78 -8.09 17.98 6.18
CA TYR A 78 -8.95 17.18 5.31
C TYR A 78 -9.65 16.06 6.07
N ARG A 79 -10.76 15.57 5.49
CA ARG A 79 -11.42 14.34 5.91
C ARG A 79 -11.23 13.29 4.82
N LEU A 80 -10.86 12.09 5.21
CA LEU A 80 -10.78 10.93 4.32
C LEU A 80 -12.15 10.27 4.35
N ASN A 81 -12.83 10.23 3.22
CA ASN A 81 -14.18 9.69 3.07
C ASN A 81 -14.13 8.21 2.69
N SER A 82 -13.24 7.88 1.74
CA SER A 82 -13.03 6.52 1.26
C SER A 82 -11.54 6.33 0.95
N LEU A 83 -11.11 5.08 1.05
CA LEU A 83 -9.82 4.61 0.58
C LEU A 83 -10.09 3.26 -0.07
N THR A 84 -9.47 3.00 -1.20
CA THR A 84 -9.47 1.69 -1.85
C THR A 84 -8.06 1.37 -2.31
N ILE A 85 -7.70 0.10 -2.21
CA ILE A 85 -6.35 -0.41 -2.47
C ILE A 85 -6.42 -1.61 -3.40
N GLY A 86 -5.35 -1.86 -4.13
CA GLY A 86 -5.29 -2.95 -5.10
C GLY A 86 -3.98 -2.98 -5.85
N ARG A 87 -3.78 -4.01 -6.65
CA ARG A 87 -2.63 -4.09 -7.57
C ARG A 87 -2.80 -3.05 -8.68
N ALA A 88 -1.72 -2.41 -9.09
CA ALA A 88 -1.75 -1.41 -10.15
C ALA A 88 -2.28 -2.01 -11.47
N GLY A 89 -3.25 -1.33 -12.09
CA GLY A 89 -3.97 -1.82 -13.28
C GLY A 89 -5.08 -2.84 -12.99
N GLY A 90 -5.27 -3.25 -11.74
CA GLY A 90 -6.36 -4.11 -11.29
C GLY A 90 -7.55 -3.34 -10.70
N ALA A 91 -8.50 -4.09 -10.15
CA ALA A 91 -9.60 -3.52 -9.38
C ALA A 91 -9.12 -3.06 -7.99
N LEU A 92 -9.58 -1.89 -7.57
CA LEU A 92 -9.35 -1.34 -6.24
C LEU A 92 -10.55 -1.70 -5.34
N ALA A 93 -10.27 -2.11 -4.11
CA ALA A 93 -11.30 -2.46 -3.13
C ALA A 93 -10.94 -1.94 -1.73
N SER A 94 -11.93 -1.82 -0.86
CA SER A 94 -11.73 -1.52 0.56
C SER A 94 -11.45 -2.80 1.35
N SER A 95 -10.42 -3.54 0.92
CA SER A 95 -10.03 -4.84 1.47
C SER A 95 -8.53 -5.04 1.26
N ASP A 96 -7.93 -5.90 2.08
CA ASP A 96 -6.50 -6.20 2.04
C ASP A 96 -6.06 -6.76 0.68
N VAL A 97 -4.84 -6.44 0.27
CA VAL A 97 -4.24 -7.00 -0.94
C VAL A 97 -3.37 -8.17 -0.55
N SER A 98 -3.80 -9.38 -0.93
CA SER A 98 -3.00 -10.59 -0.74
C SER A 98 -1.79 -10.61 -1.67
N MET A 99 -0.67 -11.00 -1.10
CA MET A 99 0.64 -11.04 -1.73
C MET A 99 1.16 -12.48 -1.68
N ALA A 100 1.70 -12.98 -2.80
CA ALA A 100 2.33 -14.28 -2.78
C ALA A 100 3.67 -14.19 -2.01
N PHE A 101 4.12 -15.31 -1.42
CA PHE A 101 5.38 -15.34 -0.67
C PHE A 101 6.62 -14.98 -1.52
N SER A 102 6.52 -15.05 -2.85
CA SER A 102 7.57 -14.67 -3.80
C SER A 102 7.37 -13.27 -4.39
N GLU A 103 6.41 -12.51 -3.89
CA GLU A 103 6.10 -11.15 -4.33
C GLU A 103 6.47 -10.12 -3.26
N ALA A 104 7.00 -8.97 -3.68
CA ALA A 104 7.18 -7.80 -2.82
C ALA A 104 6.21 -6.70 -3.27
N ALA A 105 5.50 -6.12 -2.31
CA ALA A 105 4.66 -4.96 -2.58
C ALA A 105 5.56 -3.76 -2.92
N MET A 106 5.19 -2.99 -3.94
CA MET A 106 5.92 -1.81 -4.37
C MET A 106 4.97 -0.62 -4.44
N GLY A 107 5.27 0.42 -3.67
CA GLY A 107 4.52 1.66 -3.65
C GLY A 107 5.22 2.75 -4.46
N ASP A 108 4.47 3.40 -5.34
CA ASP A 108 4.90 4.63 -6.02
C ASP A 108 3.87 5.73 -5.75
N ALA A 109 4.34 6.94 -5.47
CA ALA A 109 3.48 8.10 -5.25
C ALA A 109 2.62 8.42 -6.50
N SER A 110 3.08 8.07 -7.71
CA SER A 110 2.31 8.24 -8.94
C SER A 110 1.10 7.31 -9.03
N ASN A 111 1.08 6.22 -8.26
CA ASN A 111 -0.02 5.24 -8.26
C ASN A 111 -1.11 5.61 -7.24
N VAL A 112 -1.08 6.83 -6.70
CA VAL A 112 -2.06 7.33 -5.73
C VAL A 112 -2.97 8.35 -6.42
N ALA A 113 -4.24 7.98 -6.58
CA ALA A 113 -5.27 8.83 -7.14
C ALA A 113 -6.08 9.52 -6.04
N PHE A 114 -6.39 10.81 -6.25
CA PHE A 114 -7.17 11.62 -5.31
C PHE A 114 -8.44 12.15 -5.97
N ALA A 115 -9.58 11.94 -5.33
CA ALA A 115 -10.83 12.63 -5.63
C ALA A 115 -11.10 13.63 -4.50
N VAL A 116 -10.96 14.93 -4.80
CA VAL A 116 -11.08 16.00 -3.80
C VAL A 116 -12.43 16.68 -3.93
N HIS A 117 -13.18 16.68 -2.83
CA HIS A 117 -14.50 17.30 -2.73
C HIS A 117 -14.44 18.57 -1.87
N PRO A 118 -15.16 19.64 -2.24
CA PRO A 118 -15.26 20.84 -1.41
C PRO A 118 -16.07 20.58 -0.13
N LEU A 119 -15.85 21.40 0.90
CA LEU A 119 -16.68 21.41 2.10
C LEU A 119 -18.11 21.83 1.72
N THR A 120 -19.05 20.88 1.78
CA THR A 120 -20.48 21.15 1.59
C THR A 120 -21.13 21.63 2.88
#